data_AF-A0A1V3NSS8-F1
#
_entry.id   AF-A0A1V3NSS8-F1
#
_cell.length_a   1.000
_cell.length_b   1.000
_cell.length_c   1.000
_cell.angle_alpha   90.00
_cell.angle_beta   90.00
_cell.angle_gamma   90.00
#
_symmetry.space_group_name_H-M   'P 1'
#
loop_
_entity.id
_entity.type
_entity.pdbx_description
1 polymer ?
#
loop_
_entity_poly.entity_id
_entity_poly.type
_entity_poly.pdbx_seq_one_letter_code
_entity_poly.pdbx_strand_id
1 'polypeptide(L)'
;MTQNAQSGLRLRAALFDMDGVVTDTARAHAAAWKRLFDEHLRRRADRLHEQFKPFDPRGDYREYVDGKPRGDGIRSFLESRGIELPTGDMDDGPDEETVCGLGNRKDRYFHEWLEANPVRAYPGTLRLLEDFRAAGIPSAVFSSSRNAEAVLRSAGVLERFDARVDGEDRAQLDIPGKPAPDMLLEAARRLGAKSGDCVVFEDAIAGIEAAVGGDFGLAVGVARDDGEAALKEAGAEIVVNDLSELHFDPETGLTVKTLTNLPMAWDGRDRIKRSLGGRTPAAFLDYDGTLTPIVEDPDRALLDASMRATLKALARACPVVIVSGRDLARLRELVGLDGVWYAGSHGFEIVGPGGKQQGLTMGEEFLPELDKAEQTLEERLAGIEGHTLERKRFSIAVHYRRVAEEEVSRVESVVQEVLEAHPGLYRGTGKKVFELRPDIDWDKGRAVLWLLERFNADAGGAQECVPIYIGDDITDEDAFHVLAGSGLCVAVRGEEIRRTAADYTLADTGEVERFLRWLTGIAGGSEANEEGGQ
;
A
#
# COMPACT_ATOMS: atom_id res chain seq x y z
N MET A 1 6.02 -2.70 26.71
CA MET A 1 4.90 -2.43 27.63
C MET A 1 3.63 -2.55 26.82
N THR A 2 2.88 -3.63 27.04
CA THR A 2 1.64 -3.97 26.35
C THR A 2 0.57 -2.93 26.69
N GLN A 3 0.25 -2.03 25.75
CA GLN A 3 -0.94 -1.20 25.84
C GLN A 3 -2.16 -2.07 25.54
N ASN A 4 -2.62 -2.81 26.54
CA ASN A 4 -4.03 -3.25 26.60
C ASN A 4 -4.85 -2.03 27.02
N ALA A 5 -5.19 -1.15 26.09
CA ALA A 5 -6.29 -0.22 26.27
C ALA A 5 -7.60 -0.97 25.98
N GLN A 6 -8.02 -1.81 26.92
CA GLN A 6 -9.41 -2.27 26.96
C GLN A 6 -10.28 -1.12 27.49
N SER A 7 -10.88 -0.35 26.58
CA SER A 7 -12.12 0.37 26.85
C SER A 7 -13.16 -0.12 25.86
N GLY A 8 -14.19 -0.80 26.37
CA GLY A 8 -15.31 -1.33 25.59
C GLY A 8 -16.17 -0.23 24.98
N LEU A 9 -15.61 0.47 24.00
CA LEU A 9 -16.36 1.36 23.13
C LEU A 9 -17.24 0.48 22.24
N ARG A 10 -18.54 0.48 22.49
CA ARG A 10 -19.49 -0.20 21.62
C ARG A 10 -19.70 0.69 20.39
N LEU A 11 -18.86 0.49 19.38
CA LEU A 11 -18.94 1.19 18.10
C LEU A 11 -20.36 1.06 17.51
N ARG A 12 -20.95 2.19 17.14
CA ARG A 12 -22.27 2.29 16.50
C ARG A 12 -22.22 2.84 15.08
N ALA A 13 -21.13 3.47 14.69
CA ALA A 13 -20.93 3.96 13.33
C ALA A 13 -19.43 4.09 13.02
N ALA A 14 -19.09 3.99 11.74
CA ALA A 14 -17.73 4.17 11.23
C ALA A 14 -17.70 5.28 10.17
N LEU A 15 -16.79 6.22 10.30
CA LEU A 15 -16.62 7.35 9.40
C LEU A 15 -15.24 7.24 8.74
N PHE A 16 -15.20 7.26 7.42
CA PHE A 16 -13.97 7.11 6.65
C PHE A 16 -13.70 8.38 5.86
N ASP A 17 -12.49 8.93 5.97
CA ASP A 17 -12.05 9.87 4.95
C ASP A 17 -12.00 9.17 3.59
N MET A 18 -12.20 9.91 2.51
CA MET A 18 -12.13 9.34 1.17
C MET A 18 -10.69 9.21 0.68
N ASP A 19 -9.93 10.30 0.74
CA ASP A 19 -8.62 10.42 0.12
C ASP A 19 -7.59 9.72 1.04
N GLY A 20 -6.75 8.85 0.49
CA GLY A 20 -5.73 8.11 1.27
C GLY A 20 -6.27 7.03 2.22
N VAL A 21 -7.55 7.06 2.59
CA VAL A 21 -8.20 6.05 3.44
C VAL A 21 -9.07 5.09 2.63
N VAL A 22 -10.03 5.59 1.84
CA VAL A 22 -10.90 4.73 1.00
C VAL A 22 -10.29 4.52 -0.38
N THR A 23 -9.74 5.56 -0.99
CA THR A 23 -9.25 5.55 -2.37
C THR A 23 -7.84 6.10 -2.54
N ASP A 24 -7.07 5.50 -3.43
CA ASP A 24 -5.76 6.00 -3.86
C ASP A 24 -5.93 7.11 -4.93
N THR A 25 -6.22 8.32 -4.46
CA THR A 25 -6.41 9.51 -5.30
C THR A 25 -5.16 10.38 -5.38
N ALA A 26 -4.09 10.06 -4.63
CA ALA A 26 -2.88 10.85 -4.55
C ALA A 26 -2.27 11.09 -5.94
N ARG A 27 -2.24 10.05 -6.78
CA ARG A 27 -1.76 10.16 -8.17
C ARG A 27 -2.61 11.06 -9.04
N ALA A 28 -3.93 10.97 -8.90
CA ALA A 28 -4.87 11.80 -9.64
C ALA A 28 -4.67 13.28 -9.29
N HIS A 29 -4.52 13.58 -8.00
CA HIS A 29 -4.25 14.93 -7.51
C HIS A 29 -2.88 15.44 -7.98
N ALA A 30 -1.81 14.65 -7.82
CA ALA A 30 -0.47 15.03 -8.24
C ALA A 30 -0.39 15.30 -9.75
N ALA A 31 -1.01 14.44 -10.57
CA ALA A 31 -1.06 14.62 -12.02
C ALA A 31 -1.82 15.89 -12.43
N ALA A 32 -2.98 16.15 -11.80
CA ALA A 32 -3.78 17.33 -12.07
C ALA A 32 -3.05 18.62 -11.68
N TRP A 33 -2.41 18.65 -10.50
CA TRP A 33 -1.60 19.78 -10.04
C TRP A 33 -0.42 20.05 -10.96
N LYS A 34 0.34 19.00 -11.30
CA LYS A 34 1.50 19.12 -12.19
C LYS A 34 1.10 19.68 -13.54
N ARG A 35 0.04 19.13 -14.16
CA ARG A 35 -0.46 19.63 -15.45
C ARG A 35 -0.89 21.09 -15.36
N LEU A 36 -1.64 21.46 -14.32
CA LEU A 36 -2.10 22.84 -14.10
C LEU A 36 -0.91 23.81 -14.05
N PHE A 37 0.03 23.57 -13.14
CA PHE A 37 1.13 24.50 -12.89
C PHE A 37 2.13 24.52 -14.04
N ASP A 38 2.50 23.36 -14.60
CA ASP A 38 3.43 23.32 -15.74
C ASP A 38 2.85 24.08 -16.94
N GLU A 39 1.55 23.94 -17.21
CA GLU A 39 0.92 24.66 -18.31
C GLU A 39 0.83 26.17 -18.05
N HIS A 40 0.44 26.57 -16.84
CA HIS A 40 0.40 27.99 -16.47
C HIS A 40 1.80 28.64 -16.56
N LEU A 41 2.81 28.00 -15.97
CA LEU A 41 4.19 28.48 -15.97
C LEU A 41 4.79 28.49 -17.38
N ARG A 42 4.47 27.52 -18.24
CA ARG A 42 4.95 27.49 -19.62
C ARG A 42 4.35 28.63 -20.44
N ARG A 43 3.02 28.84 -20.37
CA ARG A 43 2.35 29.97 -21.06
C ARG A 43 2.94 31.31 -20.62
N ARG A 44 3.25 31.46 -19.34
CA ARG A 44 3.90 32.67 -18.80
C ARG A 44 5.34 32.82 -19.30
N ALA A 45 6.14 31.76 -19.21
CA ALA A 45 7.54 31.76 -19.66
C ALA A 45 7.64 32.13 -21.15
N ASP A 46 6.75 31.60 -21.98
CA ASP A 46 6.67 31.94 -23.41
C ASP A 46 6.31 33.42 -23.63
N ARG A 47 5.37 33.95 -22.84
CA ARG A 47 4.90 35.35 -22.94
C ARG A 47 5.93 36.37 -22.44
N LEU A 48 6.68 36.03 -21.39
CA LEU A 48 7.65 36.93 -20.75
C LEU A 48 9.10 36.65 -21.15
N HIS A 49 9.33 35.62 -21.97
CA HIS A 49 10.67 35.13 -22.35
C HIS A 49 11.55 34.75 -21.13
N GLU A 50 10.93 34.12 -20.12
CA GLU A 50 11.60 33.65 -18.90
C GLU A 50 11.99 32.17 -18.99
N GLN A 51 12.88 31.70 -18.11
CA GLN A 51 13.21 30.28 -18.03
C GLN A 51 12.03 29.49 -17.46
N PHE A 52 11.58 28.46 -18.19
CA PHE A 52 10.58 27.52 -17.68
C PHE A 52 11.20 26.64 -16.58
N LYS A 53 10.68 26.76 -15.35
CA LYS A 53 10.95 25.83 -14.25
C LYS A 53 9.67 25.04 -13.93
N PRO A 54 9.63 23.72 -14.15
CA PRO A 54 8.43 22.92 -13.91
C PRO A 54 8.04 22.88 -12.42
N PHE A 55 6.81 22.48 -12.15
CA PHE A 55 6.33 22.07 -10.84
C PHE A 55 6.90 20.71 -10.47
N ASP A 56 7.50 20.62 -9.29
CA ASP A 56 7.92 19.39 -8.66
C ASP A 56 6.73 18.75 -7.90
N PRO A 57 6.18 17.62 -8.38
CA PRO A 57 5.02 16.98 -7.77
C PRO A 57 5.26 16.42 -6.36
N ARG A 58 6.51 16.38 -5.87
CA ARG A 58 6.82 15.97 -4.49
C ARG A 58 7.25 17.17 -3.65
N GLY A 59 8.33 17.86 -4.02
CA GLY A 59 8.90 18.96 -3.26
C GLY A 59 7.98 20.18 -3.19
N ASP A 60 7.63 20.75 -4.36
CA ASP A 60 6.73 21.92 -4.42
C ASP A 60 5.34 21.57 -3.87
N TYR A 61 4.86 20.34 -4.09
CA TYR A 61 3.58 19.88 -3.54
C TYR A 61 3.59 19.91 -2.00
N ARG A 62 4.55 19.24 -1.36
CA ARG A 62 4.64 19.15 0.11
C ARG A 62 4.83 20.52 0.76
N GLU A 63 5.62 21.40 0.16
CA GLU A 63 5.92 22.71 0.76
C GLU A 63 4.77 23.72 0.56
N TYR A 64 4.17 23.74 -0.63
CA TYR A 64 3.27 24.82 -1.01
C TYR A 64 1.80 24.43 -1.10
N VAL A 65 1.48 23.18 -1.40
CA VAL A 65 0.11 22.74 -1.72
C VAL A 65 -0.50 21.86 -0.62
N ASP A 66 0.29 20.94 -0.07
CA ASP A 66 -0.16 19.92 0.85
C ASP A 66 -0.73 20.52 2.15
N GLY A 67 -1.80 19.90 2.67
CA GLY A 67 -2.51 20.35 3.87
C GLY A 67 -3.24 21.70 3.78
N LYS A 68 -3.23 22.39 2.62
CA LYS A 68 -3.88 23.70 2.45
C LYS A 68 -5.21 23.61 1.69
N PRO A 69 -6.17 24.50 1.97
CA PRO A 69 -7.31 24.70 1.08
C PRO A 69 -6.84 24.99 -0.35
N ARG A 70 -7.55 24.44 -1.33
CA ARG A 70 -7.14 24.47 -2.75
C ARG A 70 -6.70 25.86 -3.26
N GLY A 71 -7.49 26.89 -2.96
CA GLY A 71 -7.17 28.26 -3.38
C GLY A 71 -5.89 28.78 -2.73
N ASP A 72 -5.66 28.43 -1.46
CA ASP A 72 -4.45 28.81 -0.73
C ASP A 72 -3.23 28.02 -1.21
N GLY A 73 -3.39 26.76 -1.58
CA GLY A 73 -2.33 25.98 -2.22
C GLY A 73 -1.90 26.56 -3.58
N ILE A 74 -2.87 26.97 -4.42
CA ILE A 74 -2.59 27.69 -5.68
C ILE A 74 -1.84 28.98 -5.40
N ARG A 75 -2.36 29.80 -4.48
CA ARG A 75 -1.75 31.09 -4.13
C ARG A 75 -0.33 30.91 -3.60
N SER A 76 -0.16 30.03 -2.61
CA SER A 76 1.12 29.78 -1.95
C SER A 76 2.19 29.29 -2.93
N PHE A 77 1.84 28.41 -3.88
CA PHE A 77 2.79 27.97 -4.89
C PHE A 77 3.14 29.07 -5.89
N LEU A 78 2.15 29.82 -6.37
CA LEU A 78 2.41 30.89 -7.33
C LEU A 78 3.24 32.03 -6.72
N GLU A 79 2.99 32.37 -5.44
CA GLU A 79 3.79 33.34 -4.69
C GLU A 79 5.26 32.89 -4.55
N SER A 80 5.53 31.58 -4.36
CA SER A 80 6.90 31.05 -4.33
C SER A 80 7.64 31.22 -5.67
N ARG A 81 6.90 31.39 -6.76
CA ARG A 81 7.40 31.72 -8.10
C ARG A 81 7.32 33.22 -8.43
N GLY A 82 6.97 34.07 -7.47
CA GLY A 82 6.83 35.52 -7.65
C GLY A 82 5.62 35.93 -8.52
N ILE A 83 4.58 35.10 -8.52
CA ILE A 83 3.36 35.29 -9.32
C ILE A 83 2.19 35.59 -8.38
N GLU A 84 1.59 36.78 -8.53
CA GLU A 84 0.35 37.15 -7.86
C GLU A 84 -0.81 37.12 -8.86
N LEU A 85 -1.90 36.47 -8.47
CA LEU A 85 -3.16 36.44 -9.22
C LEU A 85 -4.31 36.97 -8.36
N PRO A 86 -5.31 37.65 -8.96
CA PRO A 86 -6.55 37.95 -8.27
C PRO A 86 -7.23 36.67 -7.77
N THR A 87 -7.95 36.73 -6.64
CA THR A 87 -8.68 35.57 -6.12
C THR A 87 -9.72 35.06 -7.13
N GLY A 88 -10.50 35.96 -7.75
CA GLY A 88 -11.57 35.58 -8.68
C GLY A 88 -12.88 35.18 -7.99
N ASP A 89 -13.87 34.78 -8.79
CA ASP A 89 -15.16 34.24 -8.33
C ASP A 89 -15.22 32.71 -8.56
N MET A 90 -16.04 32.01 -7.78
CA MET A 90 -16.24 30.56 -7.92
C MET A 90 -16.80 30.17 -9.29
N ASP A 91 -17.55 31.09 -9.92
CA ASP A 91 -18.12 30.91 -11.25
C ASP A 91 -17.14 31.24 -12.40
N ASP A 92 -15.90 31.65 -12.09
CA ASP A 92 -14.87 31.94 -13.10
C ASP A 92 -14.64 30.72 -13.99
N GLY A 93 -14.56 30.97 -15.30
CA GLY A 93 -14.25 29.92 -16.27
C GLY A 93 -12.87 29.30 -16.01
N PRO A 94 -12.65 28.02 -16.36
CA PRO A 94 -11.35 27.38 -16.16
C PRO A 94 -10.22 28.07 -16.94
N ASP A 95 -10.53 28.89 -17.94
CA ASP A 95 -9.52 29.59 -18.74
C ASP A 95 -9.11 30.96 -18.17
N GLU A 96 -9.75 31.42 -17.09
CA GLU A 96 -9.44 32.70 -16.43
C GLU A 96 -8.16 32.64 -15.58
N GLU A 97 -7.39 33.75 -15.55
CA GLU A 97 -6.16 33.88 -14.76
C GLU A 97 -6.46 34.43 -13.35
N THR A 98 -7.30 33.70 -12.62
CA THR A 98 -7.61 33.93 -11.21
C THR A 98 -7.31 32.67 -10.40
N VAL A 99 -7.21 32.78 -9.08
CA VAL A 99 -7.04 31.61 -8.20
C VAL A 99 -8.22 30.65 -8.36
N CYS A 100 -9.46 31.16 -8.43
CA CYS A 100 -10.65 30.37 -8.67
C CYS A 100 -10.67 29.72 -10.07
N GLY A 101 -10.33 30.46 -11.12
CA GLY A 101 -10.25 29.94 -12.50
C GLY A 101 -9.21 28.82 -12.64
N LEU A 102 -8.02 28.95 -12.03
CA LEU A 102 -7.03 27.87 -11.98
C LEU A 102 -7.53 26.68 -11.15
N GLY A 103 -8.25 26.92 -10.06
CA GLY A 103 -8.91 25.87 -9.27
C GLY A 103 -9.91 25.06 -10.09
N ASN A 104 -10.75 25.75 -10.88
CA ASN A 104 -11.72 25.14 -11.79
C ASN A 104 -11.01 24.37 -12.94
N ARG A 105 -9.90 24.89 -13.46
CA ARG A 105 -9.06 24.18 -14.45
C ARG A 105 -8.45 22.90 -13.88
N LYS A 106 -7.96 22.93 -12.64
CA LYS A 106 -7.42 21.74 -11.97
C LYS A 106 -8.48 20.67 -11.78
N ASP A 107 -9.72 21.05 -11.47
CA ASP A 107 -10.82 20.08 -11.36
C ASP A 107 -11.17 19.46 -12.71
N ARG A 108 -11.18 20.25 -13.80
CA ARG A 108 -11.29 19.70 -15.16
C ARG A 108 -10.20 18.65 -15.44
N TYR A 109 -8.94 18.96 -15.14
CA TYR A 109 -7.83 18.01 -15.35
C TYR A 109 -7.91 16.78 -14.46
N PHE A 110 -8.41 16.93 -13.24
CA PHE A 110 -8.66 15.82 -12.35
C PHE A 110 -9.74 14.87 -12.91
N HIS A 111 -10.87 15.40 -13.40
CA HIS A 111 -11.91 14.58 -14.04
C HIS A 111 -11.42 13.90 -15.31
N GLU A 112 -10.71 14.62 -16.19
CA GLU A 112 -10.09 14.02 -17.39
C GLU A 112 -9.14 12.86 -17.01
N TRP A 113 -8.39 13.01 -15.91
CA TRP A 113 -7.51 11.96 -15.42
C TRP A 113 -8.30 10.76 -14.89
N LEU A 114 -9.38 10.99 -14.13
CA LEU A 114 -10.25 9.93 -13.60
C LEU A 114 -10.98 9.14 -14.70
N GLU A 115 -11.33 9.77 -15.82
CA GLU A 115 -11.93 9.09 -16.97
C GLU A 115 -10.93 8.16 -17.67
N ALA A 116 -9.67 8.57 -17.73
CA ALA A 116 -8.60 7.80 -18.37
C ALA A 116 -7.96 6.76 -17.46
N ASN A 117 -8.03 6.93 -16.14
CA ASN A 117 -7.34 6.11 -15.15
C ASN A 117 -8.30 5.71 -14.02
N PRO A 118 -8.64 4.43 -13.87
CA PRO A 118 -9.53 3.99 -12.80
C PRO A 118 -8.86 4.16 -11.44
N VAL A 119 -9.54 4.87 -10.53
CA VAL A 119 -9.14 4.92 -9.12
C VAL A 119 -9.56 3.62 -8.46
N ARG A 120 -8.70 3.07 -7.61
CA ARG A 120 -9.00 1.85 -6.85
C ARG A 120 -9.25 2.21 -5.39
N ALA A 121 -10.18 1.48 -4.78
CA ALA A 121 -10.33 1.49 -3.34
C ALA A 121 -9.29 0.58 -2.69
N TYR A 122 -8.84 0.93 -1.48
CA TYR A 122 -7.89 0.11 -0.73
C TYR A 122 -8.56 -1.18 -0.25
N PRO A 123 -7.97 -2.37 -0.53
CA PRO A 123 -8.56 -3.65 -0.11
C PRO A 123 -8.77 -3.77 1.40
N GLY A 124 -7.83 -3.24 2.21
CA GLY A 124 -7.96 -3.20 3.66
C GLY A 124 -9.21 -2.45 4.13
N THR A 125 -9.54 -1.34 3.47
CA THR A 125 -10.75 -0.55 3.75
C THR A 125 -12.01 -1.28 3.34
N LEU A 126 -12.02 -1.92 2.17
CA LEU A 126 -13.16 -2.73 1.71
C LEU A 126 -13.47 -3.89 2.67
N ARG A 127 -12.43 -4.61 3.09
CA ARG A 127 -12.56 -5.70 4.07
C ARG A 127 -13.17 -5.18 5.38
N LEU A 128 -12.68 -4.04 5.88
CA LEU A 128 -13.18 -3.47 7.14
C LEU A 128 -14.64 -2.97 7.02
N LEU A 129 -15.03 -2.40 5.89
CA LEU A 129 -16.42 -2.05 5.59
C LEU A 129 -17.34 -3.28 5.60
N GLU A 130 -16.87 -4.41 5.06
CA GLU A 130 -17.61 -5.67 5.09
C GLU A 130 -17.75 -6.22 6.51
N ASP A 131 -16.69 -6.14 7.33
CA ASP A 131 -16.72 -6.52 8.75
C ASP A 131 -17.75 -5.68 9.53
N PHE A 132 -17.77 -4.36 9.34
CA PHE A 132 -18.76 -3.47 9.97
C PHE A 132 -20.18 -3.76 9.49
N ARG A 133 -20.38 -3.94 8.18
CA ARG A 133 -21.69 -4.30 7.62
C ARG A 133 -22.20 -5.62 8.18
N ALA A 134 -21.34 -6.63 8.32
CA ALA A 134 -21.70 -7.93 8.90
C ALA A 134 -22.12 -7.81 10.37
N ALA A 135 -21.56 -6.84 11.10
CA ALA A 135 -21.94 -6.52 12.48
C ALA A 135 -23.12 -5.54 12.60
N GLY A 136 -23.68 -5.06 11.48
CA GLY A 136 -24.76 -4.07 11.47
C GLY A 136 -24.34 -2.67 11.90
N ILE A 137 -23.05 -2.32 11.74
CA ILE A 137 -22.51 -0.99 12.01
C ILE A 137 -22.56 -0.17 10.71
N PRO A 138 -23.39 0.89 10.64
CA PRO A 138 -23.47 1.74 9.47
C PRO A 138 -22.19 2.55 9.26
N SER A 139 -21.85 2.81 7.99
CA SER A 139 -20.62 3.50 7.61
C SER A 139 -20.91 4.75 6.77
N ALA A 140 -20.15 5.81 7.01
CA ALA A 140 -20.18 7.03 6.20
C ALA A 140 -18.80 7.32 5.61
N VAL A 141 -18.79 7.98 4.47
CA VAL A 141 -17.59 8.55 3.88
C VAL A 141 -17.65 10.08 3.94
N PHE A 142 -16.53 10.73 4.25
CA PHE A 142 -16.41 12.18 4.23
C PHE A 142 -15.21 12.64 3.41
N SER A 143 -15.28 13.84 2.83
CA SER A 143 -14.15 14.46 2.11
C SER A 143 -14.34 15.96 2.01
N SER A 144 -13.25 16.74 2.13
CA SER A 144 -13.26 18.19 1.84
C SER A 144 -13.48 18.51 0.35
N SER A 145 -13.38 17.52 -0.53
CA SER A 145 -13.50 17.66 -1.98
C SER A 145 -14.97 17.67 -2.44
N ARG A 146 -15.27 18.47 -3.47
CA ARG A 146 -16.55 18.40 -4.21
C ARG A 146 -16.62 17.22 -5.18
N ASN A 147 -15.50 16.52 -5.40
CA ASN A 147 -15.41 15.42 -6.36
C ASN A 147 -15.68 14.05 -5.74
N ALA A 148 -16.12 14.00 -4.47
CA ALA A 148 -16.21 12.75 -3.72
C ALA A 148 -17.08 11.70 -4.41
N GLU A 149 -18.24 12.11 -4.93
CA GLU A 149 -19.10 11.20 -5.67
C GLU A 149 -18.43 10.60 -6.90
N ALA A 150 -17.76 11.42 -7.72
CA ALA A 150 -17.11 10.97 -8.94
C ALA A 150 -15.98 9.96 -8.65
N VAL A 151 -15.19 10.23 -7.61
CA VAL A 151 -14.12 9.33 -7.15
C VAL A 151 -14.70 8.01 -6.67
N LEU A 152 -15.70 8.04 -5.79
CA LEU A 152 -16.32 6.82 -5.25
C LEU A 152 -17.03 5.98 -6.33
N ARG A 153 -17.60 6.63 -7.36
CA ARG A 153 -18.16 5.93 -8.54
C ARG A 153 -17.06 5.28 -9.38
N SER A 154 -15.96 5.99 -9.66
CA SER A 154 -14.81 5.45 -10.38
C SER A 154 -14.21 4.24 -9.65
N ALA A 155 -14.14 4.31 -8.32
CA ALA A 155 -13.66 3.22 -7.47
C ALA A 155 -14.68 2.09 -7.24
N GLY A 156 -15.94 2.23 -7.68
CA GLY A 156 -16.97 1.20 -7.52
C GLY A 156 -17.45 0.97 -6.09
N VAL A 157 -17.29 1.96 -5.21
CA VAL A 157 -17.55 1.84 -3.76
C VAL A 157 -18.63 2.78 -3.24
N LEU A 158 -19.21 3.62 -4.09
CA LEU A 158 -20.23 4.60 -3.67
C LEU A 158 -21.37 3.95 -2.85
N GLU A 159 -21.88 2.82 -3.32
CA GLU A 159 -23.01 2.10 -2.69
C GLU A 159 -22.61 1.29 -1.43
N ARG A 160 -21.34 1.34 -1.02
CA ARG A 160 -20.86 0.66 0.21
C ARG A 160 -21.10 1.48 1.47
N PHE A 161 -21.43 2.77 1.34
CA PHE A 161 -21.64 3.68 2.46
C PHE A 161 -23.12 4.03 2.63
N ASP A 162 -23.58 4.10 3.87
CA ASP A 162 -24.95 4.48 4.24
C ASP A 162 -25.16 5.99 4.20
N ALA A 163 -24.09 6.78 4.31
CA ALA A 163 -24.10 8.22 4.16
C ALA A 163 -22.80 8.76 3.55
N ARG A 164 -22.89 9.96 2.95
CA ARG A 164 -21.76 10.73 2.44
C ARG A 164 -21.86 12.16 2.97
N VAL A 165 -20.72 12.78 3.30
CA VAL A 165 -20.61 14.22 3.58
C VAL A 165 -19.41 14.78 2.84
N ASP A 166 -19.65 15.59 1.80
CA ASP A 166 -18.59 16.09 0.93
C ASP A 166 -18.53 17.62 0.83
N GLY A 167 -17.68 18.14 -0.07
CA GLY A 167 -17.53 19.57 -0.30
C GLY A 167 -18.77 20.26 -0.87
N GLU A 168 -19.73 19.53 -1.45
CA GLU A 168 -21.03 20.05 -1.86
C GLU A 168 -21.95 20.22 -0.64
N ASP A 169 -22.01 19.19 0.22
CA ASP A 169 -22.74 19.29 1.50
C ASP A 169 -22.24 20.46 2.34
N ARG A 170 -20.91 20.65 2.40
CA ARG A 170 -20.28 21.76 3.10
C ARG A 170 -20.82 23.11 2.63
N ALA A 171 -20.91 23.30 1.32
CA ALA A 171 -21.39 24.54 0.72
C ALA A 171 -22.90 24.74 0.91
N GLN A 172 -23.69 23.67 0.84
CA GLN A 172 -25.14 23.72 1.01
C GLN A 172 -25.56 23.97 2.46
N LEU A 173 -24.84 23.38 3.41
CA LEU A 173 -25.15 23.47 4.84
C LEU A 173 -24.42 24.63 5.54
N ASP A 174 -23.53 25.33 4.84
CA ASP A 174 -22.68 26.40 5.38
C ASP A 174 -21.90 25.97 6.63
N ILE A 175 -21.29 24.78 6.57
CA ILE A 175 -20.49 24.22 7.66
C ILE A 175 -18.98 24.41 7.41
N PRO A 176 -18.19 24.63 8.47
CA PRO A 176 -16.73 24.61 8.39
C PRO A 176 -16.16 23.28 7.86
N GLY A 177 -15.00 23.34 7.19
CA GLY A 177 -14.22 22.15 6.84
C GLY A 177 -13.20 21.80 7.92
N LYS A 178 -12.45 20.70 7.72
CA LYS A 178 -11.32 20.32 8.59
C LYS A 178 -10.35 21.52 8.80
N PRO A 179 -9.84 21.75 10.02
CA PRO A 179 -9.87 20.89 11.20
C PRO A 179 -11.11 21.04 12.11
N ALA A 180 -12.13 21.80 11.69
CA ALA A 180 -13.37 21.86 12.45
C ALA A 180 -14.16 20.52 12.34
N PRO A 181 -14.85 20.09 13.41
CA PRO A 181 -15.49 18.78 13.48
C PRO A 181 -16.80 18.68 12.68
N ASP A 182 -17.33 19.78 12.14
CA ASP A 182 -18.68 19.89 11.64
C ASP A 182 -19.04 18.86 10.54
N MET A 183 -18.11 18.57 9.62
CA MET A 183 -18.33 17.55 8.59
C MET A 183 -18.48 16.14 9.19
N LEU A 184 -17.66 15.81 10.19
CA LEU A 184 -17.73 14.53 10.90
C LEU A 184 -19.01 14.45 11.74
N LEU A 185 -19.38 15.52 12.43
CA LEU A 185 -20.62 15.59 13.21
C LEU A 185 -21.86 15.43 12.33
N GLU A 186 -21.87 16.03 11.15
CA GLU A 186 -22.93 15.84 10.16
C GLU A 186 -22.97 14.39 9.65
N ALA A 187 -21.82 13.76 9.40
CA ALA A 187 -21.76 12.35 9.00
C ALA A 187 -22.33 11.45 10.10
N ALA A 188 -21.92 11.63 11.36
CA ALA A 188 -22.47 10.90 12.50
C ALA A 188 -23.99 11.11 12.66
N ARG A 189 -24.47 12.34 12.46
CA ARG A 189 -25.90 12.68 12.49
C ARG A 189 -26.68 11.94 11.40
N ARG A 190 -26.18 11.88 10.17
CA ARG A 190 -26.80 11.14 9.05
C ARG A 190 -26.90 9.64 9.34
N LEU A 191 -25.92 9.09 10.06
CA LEU A 191 -25.93 7.69 10.52
C LEU A 191 -26.78 7.45 11.79
N GLY A 192 -27.31 8.50 12.42
CA GLY A 192 -28.09 8.40 13.66
C GLY A 192 -27.25 8.00 14.87
N ALA A 193 -25.94 8.26 14.85
CA ALA A 193 -24.99 7.94 15.91
C ALA A 193 -24.52 9.20 16.66
N LYS A 194 -24.06 9.02 17.91
CA LYS A 194 -23.37 10.06 18.68
C LYS A 194 -21.88 10.00 18.34
N SER A 195 -21.19 11.14 18.27
CA SER A 195 -19.74 11.18 17.99
C SER A 195 -18.94 10.26 18.90
N GLY A 196 -19.22 10.27 20.20
CA GLY A 196 -18.57 9.38 21.18
C GLY A 196 -18.84 7.89 21.00
N ASP A 197 -19.77 7.47 20.13
CA ASP A 197 -20.01 6.07 19.76
C ASP A 197 -19.46 5.73 18.35
N CYS A 198 -18.76 6.67 17.70
CA CYS A 198 -18.23 6.55 16.34
C CYS A 198 -16.71 6.32 16.34
N VAL A 199 -16.23 5.60 15.33
CA VAL A 199 -14.82 5.60 14.93
C VAL A 199 -14.62 6.45 13.68
N VAL A 200 -13.52 7.20 13.62
CA VAL A 200 -13.09 8.00 12.46
C VAL A 200 -11.78 7.44 11.93
N PHE A 201 -11.68 7.20 10.63
CA PHE A 201 -10.46 6.81 9.92
C PHE A 201 -9.98 7.97 9.05
N GLU A 202 -8.75 8.41 9.24
CA GLU A 202 -8.21 9.59 8.56
C GLU A 202 -6.70 9.45 8.28
N ASP A 203 -6.22 10.01 7.16
CA ASP A 203 -4.80 10.02 6.78
C ASP A 203 -4.09 11.37 7.05
N ALA A 204 -4.84 12.47 7.25
CA ALA A 204 -4.28 13.80 7.50
C ALA A 204 -4.47 14.33 8.94
N ILE A 205 -3.50 15.13 9.40
CA ILE A 205 -3.50 15.79 10.72
C ILE A 205 -4.81 16.55 10.97
N ALA A 206 -5.27 17.34 10.00
CA ALA A 206 -6.45 18.18 10.15
C ALA A 206 -7.73 17.36 10.39
N GLY A 207 -7.87 16.16 9.82
CA GLY A 207 -9.05 15.32 10.09
C GLY A 207 -8.96 14.60 11.44
N ILE A 208 -7.76 14.27 11.92
CA ILE A 208 -7.56 13.76 13.28
C ILE A 208 -7.92 14.84 14.30
N GLU A 209 -7.44 16.07 14.09
CA GLU A 209 -7.82 17.22 14.92
C GLU A 209 -9.33 17.46 14.92
N ALA A 210 -9.99 17.27 13.76
CA ALA A 210 -11.45 17.35 13.67
C ALA A 210 -12.15 16.23 14.46
N ALA A 211 -11.64 15.01 14.44
CA ALA A 211 -12.20 13.90 15.23
C ALA A 211 -12.05 14.17 16.73
N VAL A 212 -10.87 14.64 17.17
CA VAL A 212 -10.61 15.01 18.56
C VAL A 212 -11.49 16.18 18.99
N GLY A 213 -11.57 17.24 18.18
CA GLY A 213 -12.41 18.41 18.47
C GLY A 213 -13.91 18.14 18.46
N GLY A 214 -14.35 17.03 17.87
CA GLY A 214 -15.74 16.57 17.85
C GLY A 214 -16.10 15.55 18.94
N ASP A 215 -15.18 15.26 19.86
CA ASP A 215 -15.32 14.23 20.90
C ASP A 215 -15.72 12.85 20.32
N PHE A 216 -15.08 12.46 19.20
CA PHE A 216 -15.30 11.14 18.61
C PHE A 216 -14.72 10.03 19.49
N GLY A 217 -15.37 8.86 19.50
CA GLY A 217 -15.02 7.78 20.42
C GLY A 217 -13.66 7.12 20.14
N LEU A 218 -13.23 7.14 18.88
CA LEU A 218 -11.93 6.63 18.43
C LEU A 218 -11.51 7.33 17.12
N ALA A 219 -10.29 7.86 17.07
CA ALA A 219 -9.63 8.39 15.89
C ALA A 219 -8.47 7.45 15.47
N VAL A 220 -8.55 6.93 14.25
CA VAL A 220 -7.56 6.04 13.65
C VAL A 220 -6.85 6.76 12.52
N GLY A 221 -5.53 6.93 12.67
CA GLY A 221 -4.65 7.47 11.64
C GLY A 221 -4.19 6.42 10.63
N VAL A 222 -4.18 6.77 9.34
CA VAL A 222 -3.61 5.96 8.24
C VAL A 222 -2.36 6.65 7.70
N ALA A 223 -1.18 6.17 8.08
CA ALA A 223 0.10 6.76 7.74
C ALA A 223 0.61 6.24 6.37
N ARG A 224 0.26 6.93 5.27
CA ARG A 224 0.70 6.54 3.92
C ARG A 224 2.18 6.84 3.61
N ASP A 225 2.78 7.88 4.21
CA ASP A 225 4.15 8.35 3.93
C ASP A 225 4.90 8.82 5.21
N ASP A 226 5.24 7.90 6.12
CA ASP A 226 5.99 8.18 7.37
C ASP A 226 5.30 9.18 8.35
N GLY A 227 4.00 9.41 8.20
CA GLY A 227 3.21 10.35 9.00
C GLY A 227 2.82 9.87 10.41
N GLU A 228 3.30 8.70 10.86
CA GLU A 228 2.80 8.06 12.08
C GLU A 228 2.98 8.94 13.32
N ALA A 229 4.15 9.57 13.48
CA ALA A 229 4.43 10.42 14.63
C ALA A 229 3.51 11.66 14.66
N ALA A 230 3.29 12.29 13.51
CA ALA A 230 2.48 13.49 13.40
C ALA A 230 0.99 13.19 13.65
N LEU A 231 0.47 12.07 13.13
CA LEU A 231 -0.91 11.65 13.39
C LEU A 231 -1.15 11.32 14.87
N LYS A 232 -0.17 10.70 15.54
CA LYS A 232 -0.23 10.46 17.00
C LYS A 232 -0.20 11.77 17.79
N GLU A 233 0.65 12.71 17.42
CA GLU A 233 0.74 14.02 18.07
C GLU A 233 -0.57 14.82 17.91
N ALA A 234 -1.23 14.68 16.75
CA ALA A 234 -2.54 15.27 16.48
C ALA A 234 -3.69 14.65 17.31
N GLY A 235 -3.47 13.48 17.91
CA GLY A 235 -4.41 12.84 18.83
C GLY A 235 -5.02 11.52 18.34
N ALA A 236 -4.51 10.91 17.26
CA ALA A 236 -4.95 9.58 16.85
C ALA A 236 -4.58 8.53 17.91
N GLU A 237 -5.56 7.76 18.41
CA GLU A 237 -5.27 6.72 19.41
C GLU A 237 -4.62 5.48 18.78
N ILE A 238 -4.96 5.18 17.53
CA ILE A 238 -4.38 4.09 16.74
C ILE A 238 -3.82 4.70 15.46
N VAL A 239 -2.62 4.28 15.06
CA VAL A 239 -2.07 4.60 13.74
C VAL A 239 -1.55 3.34 13.07
N VAL A 240 -1.92 3.14 11.81
CA VAL A 240 -1.54 2.00 10.95
C VAL A 240 -1.10 2.51 9.59
N ASN A 241 -0.35 1.73 8.82
CA ASN A 241 -0.01 2.13 7.44
C ASN A 241 -1.13 1.77 6.45
N ASP A 242 -1.88 0.71 6.78
CA ASP A 242 -3.07 0.31 6.05
C ASP A 242 -4.15 -0.27 6.98
N LEU A 243 -5.43 -0.06 6.65
CA LEU A 243 -6.54 -0.56 7.46
C LEU A 243 -6.61 -2.10 7.50
N SER A 244 -5.91 -2.80 6.61
CA SER A 244 -5.76 -4.25 6.67
C SER A 244 -5.00 -4.73 7.91
N GLU A 245 -4.20 -3.87 8.55
CA GLU A 245 -3.55 -4.14 9.85
C GLU A 245 -4.51 -4.10 11.04
N LEU A 246 -5.77 -3.73 10.84
CA LEU A 246 -6.77 -3.75 11.90
C LEU A 246 -7.55 -5.06 11.89
N HIS A 247 -7.97 -5.50 13.07
CA HIS A 247 -8.97 -6.52 13.26
C HIS A 247 -10.15 -5.93 14.02
N PHE A 248 -11.35 -6.09 13.46
CA PHE A 248 -12.59 -5.73 14.12
C PHE A 248 -13.27 -6.99 14.68
N ASP A 249 -13.59 -6.93 15.97
CA ASP A 249 -14.42 -7.91 16.66
C ASP A 249 -15.59 -7.19 17.35
N PRO A 250 -16.85 -7.64 17.17
CA PRO A 250 -18.01 -6.95 17.72
C PRO A 250 -18.05 -6.83 19.24
N GLU A 251 -17.34 -7.70 19.97
CA GLU A 251 -17.31 -7.71 21.44
C GLU A 251 -16.15 -6.85 21.99
N THR A 252 -15.00 -6.87 21.30
CA THR A 252 -13.75 -6.26 21.78
C THR A 252 -13.35 -4.99 21.03
N GLY A 253 -13.98 -4.68 19.90
CA GLY A 253 -13.75 -3.47 19.11
C GLY A 253 -12.63 -3.63 18.08
N LEU A 254 -11.94 -2.52 17.79
CA LEU A 254 -10.80 -2.50 16.86
C LEU A 254 -9.49 -2.79 17.61
N THR A 255 -8.69 -3.68 17.04
CA THR A 255 -7.35 -4.01 17.54
C THR A 255 -6.35 -4.00 16.39
N VAL A 256 -5.11 -3.61 16.69
CA VAL A 256 -4.01 -3.70 15.72
C VAL A 256 -3.50 -5.13 15.68
N LYS A 257 -3.46 -5.73 14.49
CA LYS A 257 -2.90 -7.05 14.24
C LYS A 257 -1.39 -7.02 14.41
N THR A 258 -0.87 -7.98 15.16
CA THR A 258 0.55 -8.24 15.33
C THR A 258 0.81 -9.73 15.15
N LEU A 259 2.05 -10.09 14.79
CA LEU A 259 2.44 -11.51 14.68
C LEU A 259 2.13 -12.32 15.96
N THR A 260 2.08 -11.66 17.12
CA THR A 260 1.85 -12.29 18.41
C THR A 260 0.38 -12.43 18.81
N ASN A 261 -0.52 -11.60 18.27
CA ASN A 261 -1.95 -11.63 18.62
C ASN A 261 -2.85 -12.28 17.56
N LEU A 262 -2.32 -12.54 16.37
CA LEU A 262 -3.05 -13.27 15.34
C LEU A 262 -3.25 -14.74 15.72
N PRO A 263 -4.39 -15.33 15.33
CA PRO A 263 -4.64 -16.77 15.52
C PRO A 263 -3.68 -17.61 14.69
N MET A 264 -3.39 -18.83 15.17
CA MET A 264 -2.64 -19.79 14.36
C MET A 264 -3.51 -20.26 13.18
N ALA A 265 -2.90 -20.50 12.02
CA ALA A 265 -3.63 -20.96 10.84
C ALA A 265 -4.41 -22.27 11.12
N TRP A 266 -3.89 -23.11 12.02
CA TRP A 266 -4.52 -24.35 12.46
C TRP A 266 -5.84 -24.13 13.22
N ASP A 267 -5.93 -23.07 14.02
CA ASP A 267 -7.15 -22.69 14.73
C ASP A 267 -8.23 -22.21 13.74
N GLY A 268 -7.78 -21.61 12.62
CA GLY A 268 -8.62 -21.12 11.53
C GLY A 268 -8.99 -22.16 10.46
N ARG A 269 -8.53 -23.42 10.55
CA ARG A 269 -8.57 -24.39 9.43
C ARG A 269 -9.96 -24.57 8.80
N ASP A 270 -11.02 -24.59 9.61
CA ASP A 270 -12.39 -24.79 9.12
C ASP A 270 -12.95 -23.53 8.46
N ARG A 271 -12.52 -22.35 8.91
CA ARG A 271 -12.82 -21.07 8.25
C ARG A 271 -12.06 -20.97 6.93
N ILE A 272 -10.78 -21.36 6.91
CA ILE A 272 -9.95 -21.41 5.70
C ILE A 272 -10.56 -22.38 4.66
N LYS A 273 -10.91 -23.60 5.07
CA LYS A 273 -11.54 -24.58 4.16
C LYS A 273 -12.86 -24.05 3.59
N ARG A 274 -13.66 -23.35 4.39
CA ARG A 274 -14.90 -22.71 3.93
C ARG A 274 -14.66 -21.53 2.98
N SER A 275 -13.63 -20.70 3.22
CA SER A 275 -13.33 -19.57 2.32
C SER A 275 -12.83 -20.02 0.95
N LEU A 276 -12.13 -21.15 0.88
CA LEU A 276 -11.79 -21.79 -0.40
C LEU A 276 -13.06 -22.18 -1.18
N GLY A 277 -14.11 -22.66 -0.50
CA GLY A 277 -15.42 -22.88 -1.12
C GLY A 277 -15.40 -23.87 -2.29
N GLY A 278 -14.46 -24.84 -2.27
CA GLY A 278 -14.24 -25.78 -3.37
C GLY A 278 -13.53 -25.17 -4.60
N ARG A 279 -13.14 -23.90 -4.55
CA ARG A 279 -12.30 -23.27 -5.57
C ARG A 279 -10.85 -23.72 -5.42
N THR A 280 -10.13 -23.69 -6.54
CA THR A 280 -8.71 -24.05 -6.57
C THR A 280 -7.88 -22.97 -5.87
N PRO A 281 -7.04 -23.30 -4.87
CA PRO A 281 -6.12 -22.32 -4.30
C PRO A 281 -5.04 -21.95 -5.33
N ALA A 282 -4.45 -20.76 -5.22
CA ALA A 282 -3.18 -20.43 -5.86
C ALA A 282 -2.19 -20.06 -4.76
N ALA A 283 -1.14 -20.87 -4.59
CA ALA A 283 -0.19 -20.70 -3.49
C ALA A 283 0.96 -19.78 -3.91
N PHE A 284 1.15 -18.69 -3.17
CA PHE A 284 2.25 -17.76 -3.29
C PHE A 284 3.10 -17.87 -2.03
N LEU A 285 4.37 -18.23 -2.20
CA LEU A 285 5.22 -18.64 -1.09
C LEU A 285 6.49 -17.81 -1.15
N ASP A 286 6.76 -17.03 -0.12
CA ASP A 286 8.09 -16.46 0.06
C ASP A 286 9.12 -17.58 0.24
N TYR A 287 10.38 -17.30 -0.06
CA TYR A 287 11.44 -18.29 -0.02
C TYR A 287 12.16 -18.32 1.34
N ASP A 288 12.89 -17.25 1.66
CA ASP A 288 13.76 -17.19 2.83
C ASP A 288 12.91 -16.97 4.08
N GLY A 289 13.19 -17.66 5.19
CA GLY A 289 12.37 -17.58 6.41
C GLY A 289 11.00 -18.26 6.32
N THR A 290 10.50 -18.54 5.11
CA THR A 290 9.21 -19.21 4.88
C THR A 290 9.35 -20.66 4.44
N LEU A 291 10.03 -20.93 3.32
CA LEU A 291 10.25 -22.29 2.81
C LEU A 291 11.59 -22.89 3.25
N THR A 292 12.53 -22.04 3.61
CA THR A 292 13.83 -22.42 4.16
C THR A 292 14.14 -21.54 5.37
N PRO A 293 14.72 -22.08 6.46
CA PRO A 293 15.09 -21.25 7.61
C PRO A 293 16.03 -20.11 7.21
N ILE A 294 15.96 -18.98 7.91
CA ILE A 294 16.93 -17.88 7.74
C ILE A 294 18.32 -18.41 8.09
N VAL A 295 19.27 -18.26 7.16
CA VAL A 295 20.67 -18.70 7.30
C VAL A 295 21.61 -17.51 7.18
N GLU A 296 22.77 -17.57 7.84
CA GLU A 296 23.79 -16.49 7.77
C GLU A 296 24.32 -16.27 6.36
N ASP A 297 24.46 -17.35 5.59
CA ASP A 297 24.89 -17.31 4.19
C ASP A 297 23.68 -17.57 3.28
N PRO A 298 23.15 -16.52 2.62
CA PRO A 298 22.00 -16.65 1.73
C PRO A 298 22.20 -17.69 0.62
N ASP A 299 23.43 -17.98 0.21
CA ASP A 299 23.69 -18.96 -0.85
C ASP A 299 23.52 -20.41 -0.41
N ARG A 300 23.32 -20.64 0.89
CA ARG A 300 23.14 -21.95 1.51
C ARG A 300 21.71 -22.23 1.96
N ALA A 301 20.78 -21.32 1.66
CA ALA A 301 19.36 -21.46 1.93
C ALA A 301 18.74 -22.46 0.94
N LEU A 302 19.06 -23.75 1.09
CA LEU A 302 18.55 -24.82 0.21
C LEU A 302 17.26 -25.41 0.77
N LEU A 303 16.32 -25.74 -0.12
CA LEU A 303 15.16 -26.56 0.24
C LEU A 303 15.60 -27.95 0.68
N ASP A 304 15.14 -28.38 1.85
CA ASP A 304 15.28 -29.77 2.26
C ASP A 304 14.48 -30.72 1.34
N ALA A 305 14.80 -32.00 1.41
CA ALA A 305 14.18 -33.01 0.55
C ALA A 305 12.67 -33.16 0.78
N SER A 306 12.21 -32.90 2.00
CA SER A 306 10.83 -33.06 2.45
C SER A 306 9.95 -31.92 1.91
N MET A 307 10.34 -30.68 2.15
CA MET A 307 9.71 -29.48 1.61
C MET A 307 9.68 -29.51 0.08
N ARG A 308 10.80 -29.91 -0.55
CA ARG A 308 10.85 -30.08 -2.01
C ARG A 308 9.82 -31.09 -2.53
N ALA A 309 9.61 -32.21 -1.82
CA ALA A 309 8.58 -33.18 -2.17
C ALA A 309 7.17 -32.62 -1.96
N THR A 310 6.95 -31.89 -0.87
CA THR A 310 5.69 -31.19 -0.57
C THR A 310 5.33 -30.19 -1.67
N LEU A 311 6.25 -29.33 -2.09
CA LEU A 311 6.04 -28.37 -3.18
C LEU A 311 5.75 -29.05 -4.53
N LYS A 312 6.44 -30.15 -4.83
CA LYS A 312 6.15 -30.96 -6.04
C LYS A 312 4.74 -31.56 -6.02
N ALA A 313 4.26 -31.99 -4.85
CA ALA A 313 2.91 -32.52 -4.71
C ALA A 313 1.86 -31.40 -4.84
N LEU A 314 2.08 -30.26 -4.18
CA LEU A 314 1.20 -29.10 -4.25
C LEU A 314 1.09 -28.56 -5.69
N ALA A 315 2.22 -28.44 -6.40
CA ALA A 315 2.27 -27.96 -7.79
C ALA A 315 1.51 -28.85 -8.80
N ARG A 316 1.19 -30.10 -8.43
CA ARG A 316 0.31 -30.97 -9.24
C ARG A 316 -1.17 -30.74 -8.97
N ALA A 317 -1.51 -30.18 -7.81
CA ALA A 317 -2.88 -29.94 -7.38
C ALA A 317 -3.34 -28.51 -7.67
N CYS A 318 -2.42 -27.54 -7.65
CA CYS A 318 -2.75 -26.14 -7.89
C CYS A 318 -1.54 -25.31 -8.39
N PRO A 319 -1.76 -24.08 -8.89
CA PRO A 319 -0.67 -23.14 -9.16
C PRO A 319 0.15 -22.88 -7.88
N VAL A 320 1.47 -22.96 -8.01
CA VAL A 320 2.44 -22.62 -6.96
C VAL A 320 3.42 -21.61 -7.54
N VAL A 321 3.62 -20.53 -6.79
CA VAL A 321 4.52 -19.42 -7.11
C VAL A 321 5.50 -19.27 -5.97
N ILE A 322 6.79 -19.30 -6.28
CA ILE A 322 7.83 -18.92 -5.33
C ILE A 322 8.17 -17.45 -5.57
N VAL A 323 7.93 -16.61 -4.57
CA VAL A 323 8.19 -15.17 -4.60
C VAL A 323 9.44 -14.89 -3.77
N SER A 324 10.36 -14.06 -4.24
CA SER A 324 11.57 -13.73 -3.48
C SER A 324 12.18 -12.41 -3.94
N GLY A 325 12.90 -11.75 -3.03
CA GLY A 325 13.76 -10.61 -3.36
C GLY A 325 15.03 -11.00 -4.13
N ARG A 326 15.37 -12.30 -4.20
CA ARG A 326 16.57 -12.81 -4.90
C ARG A 326 16.45 -12.68 -6.41
N ASP A 327 17.58 -12.50 -7.09
CA ASP A 327 17.64 -12.55 -8.55
C ASP A 327 17.02 -13.85 -9.09
N LEU A 328 16.25 -13.75 -10.17
CA LEU A 328 15.46 -14.86 -10.68
C LEU A 328 16.31 -16.11 -11.02
N ALA A 329 17.48 -15.90 -11.62
CA ALA A 329 18.39 -17.00 -11.96
C ALA A 329 18.84 -17.77 -10.72
N ARG A 330 19.17 -17.04 -9.63
CA ARG A 330 19.62 -17.63 -8.38
C ARG A 330 18.50 -18.35 -7.65
N LEU A 331 17.31 -17.75 -7.60
CA LEU A 331 16.12 -18.36 -7.01
C LEU A 331 15.81 -19.73 -7.67
N ARG A 332 15.87 -19.80 -9.00
CA ARG A 332 15.63 -21.03 -9.76
C ARG A 332 16.66 -22.12 -9.47
N GLU A 333 17.91 -21.76 -9.29
CA GLU A 333 18.99 -22.70 -8.95
C GLU A 333 18.76 -23.33 -7.57
N LEU A 334 18.42 -22.51 -6.57
CA LEU A 334 18.19 -22.95 -5.19
C LEU A 334 16.94 -23.85 -5.08
N VAL A 335 15.83 -23.43 -5.69
CA VAL A 335 14.56 -24.15 -5.63
C VAL A 335 14.57 -25.39 -6.51
N GLY A 336 15.09 -25.31 -7.74
CA GLY A 336 15.26 -26.43 -8.67
C GLY A 336 13.99 -27.24 -8.96
N LEU A 337 12.84 -26.57 -9.14
CA LEU A 337 11.55 -27.19 -9.50
C LEU A 337 11.04 -26.67 -10.85
N ASP A 338 10.73 -27.56 -11.79
CA ASP A 338 10.21 -27.15 -13.10
C ASP A 338 8.70 -26.87 -13.11
N GLY A 339 7.96 -27.38 -12.11
CA GLY A 339 6.50 -27.33 -12.06
C GLY A 339 5.90 -26.09 -11.39
N VAL A 340 6.73 -25.11 -11.00
CA VAL A 340 6.30 -23.91 -10.26
C VAL A 340 6.59 -22.64 -11.06
N TRP A 341 5.89 -21.57 -10.70
CA TRP A 341 6.23 -20.22 -11.13
C TRP A 341 7.30 -19.63 -10.20
N TYR A 342 8.11 -18.73 -10.75
CA TYR A 342 9.12 -18.00 -10.01
C TYR A 342 8.91 -16.50 -10.22
N ALA A 343 8.89 -15.74 -9.14
CA ALA A 343 8.90 -14.29 -9.12
C ALA A 343 10.15 -13.83 -8.34
N GLY A 344 11.22 -13.49 -9.07
CA GLY A 344 12.48 -13.00 -8.51
C GLY A 344 12.53 -11.48 -8.51
N SER A 345 13.55 -10.93 -7.84
CA SER A 345 13.83 -9.49 -7.80
C SER A 345 12.62 -8.69 -7.29
N HIS A 346 11.94 -9.17 -6.23
CA HIS A 346 10.68 -8.60 -5.71
C HIS A 346 9.51 -8.61 -6.71
N GLY A 347 9.55 -9.53 -7.69
CA GLY A 347 8.51 -9.68 -8.71
C GLY A 347 8.74 -8.88 -9.99
N PHE A 348 9.88 -8.20 -10.12
CA PHE A 348 10.29 -7.55 -11.38
C PHE A 348 10.55 -8.57 -12.49
N GLU A 349 10.87 -9.81 -12.12
CA GLU A 349 11.09 -10.90 -13.06
C GLU A 349 10.20 -12.08 -12.70
N ILE A 350 9.33 -12.48 -13.62
CA ILE A 350 8.42 -13.62 -13.45
C ILE A 350 8.65 -14.61 -14.57
N VAL A 351 8.76 -15.89 -14.26
CA VAL A 351 8.80 -16.97 -15.26
C VAL A 351 7.91 -18.13 -14.84
N GLY A 352 7.19 -18.71 -15.79
CA GLY A 352 6.32 -19.85 -15.52
C GLY A 352 7.01 -21.21 -15.65
N PRO A 353 6.24 -22.29 -15.37
CA PRO A 353 6.74 -23.65 -15.33
C PRO A 353 7.52 -24.05 -16.60
N GLY A 354 8.66 -24.73 -16.38
CA GLY A 354 9.58 -25.18 -17.42
C GLY A 354 10.24 -24.07 -18.25
N GLY A 355 10.11 -22.80 -17.86
CA GLY A 355 10.61 -21.65 -18.63
C GLY A 355 9.91 -21.44 -19.97
N LYS A 356 8.77 -22.09 -20.19
CA LYS A 356 8.06 -22.11 -21.49
C LYS A 356 6.89 -21.15 -21.55
N GLN A 357 6.35 -20.74 -20.40
CA GLN A 357 5.30 -19.74 -20.35
C GLN A 357 5.90 -18.33 -20.44
N GLN A 358 5.26 -17.45 -21.22
CA GLN A 358 5.63 -16.03 -21.26
C GLN A 358 5.58 -15.45 -19.86
N GLY A 359 6.75 -15.02 -19.40
CA GLY A 359 6.96 -14.34 -18.14
C GLY A 359 6.68 -12.84 -18.22
N LEU A 360 7.11 -12.13 -17.19
CA LEU A 360 7.10 -10.67 -17.13
C LEU A 360 8.51 -10.22 -16.76
N THR A 361 9.02 -9.19 -17.44
CA THR A 361 10.14 -8.41 -16.93
C THR A 361 9.73 -6.94 -16.90
N MET A 362 9.71 -6.36 -15.70
CA MET A 362 9.47 -4.93 -15.49
C MET A 362 10.80 -4.22 -15.22
N GLY A 363 10.87 -2.95 -15.63
CA GLY A 363 11.98 -2.07 -15.27
C GLY A 363 13.27 -2.24 -16.09
N GLU A 364 13.27 -3.03 -17.17
CA GLU A 364 14.46 -3.19 -18.03
C GLU A 364 14.92 -1.86 -18.64
N GLU A 365 13.99 -0.94 -18.92
CA GLU A 365 14.34 0.39 -19.42
C GLU A 365 15.19 1.22 -18.46
N PHE A 366 15.19 0.91 -17.16
CA PHE A 366 15.97 1.64 -16.13
C PHE A 366 17.36 1.05 -15.90
N LEU A 367 17.69 -0.12 -16.46
CA LEU A 367 19.02 -0.74 -16.27
C LEU A 367 20.17 0.20 -16.67
N PRO A 368 20.14 0.89 -17.83
CA PRO A 368 21.20 1.83 -18.20
C PRO A 368 21.29 3.05 -17.28
N GLU A 369 20.20 3.42 -16.62
CA GLU A 369 20.17 4.52 -15.65
C GLU A 369 20.77 4.08 -14.31
N LEU A 370 20.40 2.88 -13.83
CA LEU A 370 21.00 2.24 -12.66
C LEU A 370 22.52 2.06 -12.84
N ASP A 371 22.98 1.58 -14.00
CA ASP A 371 24.42 1.38 -14.25
C ASP A 371 25.22 2.69 -14.15
N LYS A 372 24.64 3.81 -14.61
CA LYS A 372 25.26 5.14 -14.47
C LYS A 372 25.22 5.64 -13.02
N ALA A 373 24.12 5.40 -12.32
CA ALA A 373 23.97 5.77 -10.93
C ALA A 373 24.98 5.01 -10.05
N GLU A 374 25.15 3.71 -10.28
CA GLU A 374 26.15 2.86 -9.63
C GLU A 374 27.56 3.41 -9.84
N GLN A 375 27.95 3.66 -11.09
CA GLN A 375 29.28 4.22 -11.39
C GLN A 375 29.51 5.55 -10.65
N THR A 376 28.51 6.43 -10.65
CA THR A 376 28.61 7.73 -9.97
C THR A 376 28.72 7.56 -8.45
N LEU A 377 27.95 6.63 -7.86
CA LEU A 377 28.01 6.32 -6.44
C LEU A 377 29.38 5.75 -6.05
N GLU A 378 29.93 4.81 -6.83
CA GLU A 378 31.26 4.24 -6.61
C GLU A 378 32.34 5.34 -6.59
N GLU A 379 32.32 6.22 -7.59
CA GLU A 379 33.30 7.32 -7.70
C GLU A 379 33.19 8.31 -6.53
N ARG A 380 31.98 8.68 -6.13
CA ARG A 380 31.78 9.75 -5.14
C ARG A 380 31.81 9.29 -3.69
N LEU A 381 31.47 8.03 -3.41
CA LEU A 381 31.54 7.46 -2.07
C LEU A 381 32.94 6.93 -1.73
N ALA A 382 33.84 6.77 -2.71
CA ALA A 382 35.21 6.28 -2.50
C ALA A 382 36.00 6.99 -1.38
N GLY A 383 35.68 8.25 -1.09
CA GLY A 383 36.32 9.04 -0.02
C GLY A 383 35.69 8.92 1.37
N ILE A 384 34.71 8.02 1.57
CA ILE A 384 33.99 7.82 2.83
C ILE A 384 34.28 6.41 3.34
N GLU A 385 34.98 6.26 4.46
CA GLU A 385 35.26 4.93 5.00
C GLU A 385 34.00 4.27 5.61
N GLY A 386 33.88 2.94 5.44
CA GLY A 386 32.81 2.15 6.07
C GLY A 386 31.51 2.02 5.25
N HIS A 387 31.41 2.65 4.08
CA HIS A 387 30.29 2.40 3.16
C HIS A 387 30.49 1.07 2.40
N THR A 388 29.41 0.44 1.98
CA THR A 388 29.45 -0.65 0.99
C THR A 388 28.34 -0.47 -0.03
N LEU A 389 28.68 -0.63 -1.31
CA LEU A 389 27.73 -0.68 -2.41
C LEU A 389 27.42 -2.13 -2.75
N GLU A 390 26.14 -2.44 -2.89
CA GLU A 390 25.64 -3.75 -3.30
C GLU A 390 24.72 -3.56 -4.51
N ARG A 391 25.10 -4.15 -5.64
CA ARG A 391 24.33 -4.12 -6.89
C ARG A 391 23.47 -5.37 -7.01
N LYS A 392 22.16 -5.15 -7.11
CA LYS A 392 21.19 -6.14 -7.58
C LYS A 392 20.73 -5.75 -8.98
N ARG A 393 20.08 -6.64 -9.74
CA ARG A 393 19.67 -6.31 -11.12
C ARG A 393 18.86 -5.00 -11.20
N PHE A 394 17.85 -4.83 -10.36
CA PHE A 394 16.95 -3.67 -10.35
C PHE A 394 17.09 -2.78 -9.11
N SER A 395 18.18 -2.88 -8.36
CA SER A 395 18.44 -1.93 -7.28
C SER A 395 19.93 -1.77 -6.95
N ILE A 396 20.26 -0.67 -6.28
CA ILE A 396 21.58 -0.39 -5.72
C ILE A 396 21.40 -0.08 -4.25
N ALA A 397 22.01 -0.87 -3.37
CA ALA A 397 21.98 -0.64 -1.93
C ALA A 397 23.30 0.00 -1.46
N VAL A 398 23.20 1.19 -0.88
CA VAL A 398 24.29 1.93 -0.23
C VAL A 398 24.18 1.71 1.27
N HIS A 399 24.94 0.77 1.82
CA HIS A 399 24.97 0.51 3.25
C HIS A 399 25.92 1.47 3.95
N TYR A 400 25.44 2.12 5.01
CA TYR A 400 26.21 3.10 5.79
C TYR A 400 26.29 2.71 7.28
N ARG A 401 26.04 1.45 7.60
CA ARG A 401 26.08 0.95 8.99
C ARG A 401 27.44 1.14 9.68
N ARG A 402 28.53 1.04 8.92
CA ARG A 402 29.91 1.17 9.43
C ARG A 402 30.52 2.54 9.14
N VAL A 403 29.77 3.46 8.55
CA VAL A 403 30.20 4.84 8.28
C VAL A 403 30.20 5.61 9.59
N ALA A 404 31.21 6.47 9.80
CA ALA A 404 31.30 7.36 10.95
C ALA A 404 30.08 8.30 10.99
N GLU A 405 29.56 8.59 12.18
CA GLU A 405 28.27 9.30 12.35
C GLU A 405 28.30 10.70 11.69
N GLU A 406 29.43 11.38 11.77
CA GLU A 406 29.71 12.68 11.15
C GLU A 406 29.71 12.67 9.61
N GLU A 407 29.98 11.52 8.98
CA GLU A 407 30.02 11.38 7.51
C GLU A 407 28.70 10.85 6.93
N VAL A 408 27.73 10.42 7.76
CA VAL A 408 26.44 9.89 7.29
C VAL A 408 25.69 10.92 6.45
N SER A 409 25.66 12.19 6.88
CA SER A 409 25.02 13.28 6.13
C SER A 409 25.66 13.46 4.75
N ARG A 410 26.96 13.18 4.62
CA ARG A 410 27.68 13.26 3.34
C ARG A 410 27.29 12.12 2.40
N VAL A 411 27.12 10.90 2.92
CA VAL A 411 26.58 9.76 2.15
C VAL A 411 25.18 10.10 1.64
N GLU A 412 24.33 10.65 2.52
CA GLU A 412 22.97 11.05 2.17
C GLU A 412 22.94 12.12 1.09
N SER A 413 23.75 13.19 1.22
CA SER A 413 23.88 14.20 0.17
C SER A 413 24.34 13.59 -1.15
N VAL A 414 25.29 12.65 -1.12
CA VAL A 414 25.79 12.01 -2.33
C VAL A 414 24.69 11.23 -3.04
N VAL A 415 23.91 10.43 -2.29
CA VAL A 415 22.79 9.65 -2.82
C VAL A 415 21.71 10.57 -3.38
N GLN A 416 21.38 11.66 -2.67
CA GLN A 416 20.36 12.61 -3.09
C GLN A 416 20.70 13.28 -4.43
N GLU A 417 21.93 13.76 -4.59
CA GLU A 417 22.39 14.37 -5.84
C GLU A 417 22.41 13.37 -7.02
N VAL A 418 22.71 12.08 -6.76
CA VAL A 418 22.62 11.03 -7.79
C VAL A 418 21.16 10.85 -8.22
N LEU A 419 20.21 10.79 -7.28
CA LEU A 419 18.79 10.68 -7.60
C LEU A 419 18.26 11.90 -8.38
N GLU A 420 18.73 13.10 -8.06
CA GLU A 420 18.38 14.32 -8.80
C GLU A 420 18.87 14.28 -10.25
N ALA A 421 20.00 13.62 -10.51
CA ALA A 421 20.51 13.39 -11.87
C ALA A 421 19.82 12.23 -12.60
N HIS A 422 19.08 11.39 -11.87
CA HIS A 422 18.46 10.15 -12.33
C HIS A 422 16.97 10.11 -11.96
N PRO A 423 16.11 10.91 -12.62
CA PRO A 423 14.70 11.05 -12.25
C PRO A 423 13.87 9.78 -12.49
N GLY A 424 14.41 8.77 -13.18
CA GLY A 424 13.79 7.45 -13.29
C GLY A 424 14.01 6.55 -12.07
N LEU A 425 14.83 7.00 -11.11
CA LEU A 425 15.15 6.25 -9.89
C LEU A 425 14.55 6.94 -8.67
N TYR A 426 14.20 6.13 -7.68
CA TYR A 426 13.67 6.55 -6.40
C TYR A 426 14.50 5.96 -5.25
N ARG A 427 14.50 6.68 -4.12
CA ARG A 427 15.18 6.31 -2.87
C ARG A 427 14.27 5.49 -1.97
N GLY A 428 14.46 4.18 -1.94
CA GLY A 428 14.03 3.34 -0.82
C GLY A 428 14.90 3.58 0.42
N THR A 429 14.33 3.29 1.59
CA THR A 429 15.02 3.39 2.89
C THR A 429 14.97 2.06 3.62
N GLY A 430 16.07 1.72 4.28
CA GLY A 430 16.14 0.59 5.21
C GLY A 430 17.02 0.89 6.42
N LYS A 431 17.11 -0.05 7.36
CA LYS A 431 17.91 0.12 8.59
C LYS A 431 19.40 0.25 8.25
N LYS A 432 19.88 1.50 8.21
CA LYS A 432 21.26 1.89 7.86
C LYS A 432 21.66 1.55 6.41
N VAL A 433 20.69 1.65 5.48
CA VAL A 433 20.90 1.47 4.04
C VAL A 433 20.02 2.46 3.25
N PHE A 434 20.57 3.02 2.17
CA PHE A 434 19.79 3.73 1.16
C PHE A 434 19.71 2.85 -0.07
N GLU A 435 18.51 2.68 -0.64
CA GLU A 435 18.33 1.83 -1.80
C GLU A 435 17.84 2.65 -2.98
N LEU A 436 18.51 2.56 -4.11
CA LEU A 436 18.06 3.17 -5.35
C LEU A 436 17.35 2.10 -6.17
N ARG A 437 16.11 2.36 -6.57
CA ARG A 437 15.25 1.45 -7.35
C ARG A 437 14.56 2.22 -8.49
N PRO A 438 14.13 1.57 -9.58
CA PRO A 438 13.25 2.21 -10.56
C PRO A 438 12.01 2.82 -9.90
N ASP A 439 11.64 4.06 -10.28
CA ASP A 439 10.40 4.73 -9.83
C ASP A 439 9.20 4.17 -10.61
N ILE A 440 8.91 2.89 -10.38
CA ILE A 440 7.74 2.20 -10.92
C ILE A 440 6.85 1.71 -9.79
N ASP A 441 5.54 1.76 -10.01
CA ASP A 441 4.53 1.20 -9.11
C ASP A 441 4.50 -0.33 -9.18
N TRP A 442 5.57 -0.97 -8.72
CA TRP A 442 5.72 -2.41 -8.77
C TRP A 442 6.36 -2.96 -7.51
N ASP A 443 5.66 -3.92 -6.90
CA ASP A 443 6.04 -4.60 -5.66
C ASP A 443 5.61 -6.08 -5.70
N LYS A 444 5.86 -6.82 -4.61
CA LYS A 444 5.45 -8.24 -4.50
C LYS A 444 3.93 -8.39 -4.64
N GLY A 445 3.13 -7.47 -4.12
CA GLY A 445 1.68 -7.47 -4.24
C GLY A 445 1.21 -7.30 -5.69
N ARG A 446 1.79 -6.37 -6.45
CA ARG A 446 1.52 -6.20 -7.89
C ARG A 446 1.86 -7.44 -8.69
N ALA A 447 3.00 -8.08 -8.39
CA ALA A 447 3.38 -9.34 -9.01
C ALA A 447 2.36 -10.47 -8.73
N VAL A 448 1.84 -10.55 -7.51
CA VAL A 448 0.77 -11.49 -7.13
C VAL A 448 -0.50 -11.22 -7.93
N LEU A 449 -0.95 -9.97 -8.02
CA LEU A 449 -2.16 -9.60 -8.76
C LEU A 449 -2.02 -9.95 -10.26
N TRP A 450 -0.88 -9.66 -10.86
CA TRP A 450 -0.62 -10.00 -12.27
C TRP A 450 -0.69 -11.52 -12.52
N LEU A 451 -0.12 -12.32 -11.63
CA LEU A 451 -0.19 -13.78 -11.72
C LEU A 451 -1.61 -14.31 -11.53
N LEU A 452 -2.40 -13.73 -10.62
CA LEU A 452 -3.79 -14.10 -10.41
C LEU A 452 -4.67 -13.81 -11.62
N GLU A 453 -4.53 -12.63 -12.24
CA GLU A 453 -5.23 -12.30 -13.48
C GLU A 453 -4.94 -13.33 -14.57
N ARG A 454 -3.66 -13.74 -14.69
CA ARG A 454 -3.24 -14.77 -15.63
C ARG A 454 -3.86 -16.14 -15.31
N PHE A 455 -3.82 -16.58 -14.06
CA PHE A 455 -4.38 -17.87 -13.66
C PHE A 455 -5.89 -17.93 -13.89
N ASN A 456 -6.60 -16.84 -13.62
CA ASN A 456 -8.04 -16.74 -13.85
C ASN A 456 -8.38 -16.71 -15.35
N ALA A 457 -7.55 -16.08 -16.17
CA ALA A 457 -7.70 -16.10 -17.63
C ALA A 457 -7.51 -17.52 -18.20
N ASP A 458 -6.48 -18.24 -17.74
CA ASP A 458 -6.20 -19.62 -18.14
C ASP A 458 -7.31 -20.58 -17.71
N ALA A 459 -8.00 -20.30 -16.59
CA ALA A 459 -9.14 -21.08 -16.08
C ALA A 459 -10.46 -20.81 -16.83
N GLY A 460 -10.47 -19.97 -17.88
CA GLY A 460 -11.66 -19.68 -18.68
C GLY A 460 -12.74 -18.88 -17.94
N GLY A 461 -12.37 -18.14 -16.89
CA GLY A 461 -13.25 -17.22 -16.16
C GLY A 461 -14.34 -17.84 -15.28
N ALA A 462 -14.47 -19.17 -15.26
CA ALA A 462 -15.55 -19.87 -14.54
C ALA A 462 -15.19 -20.32 -13.11
N GLN A 463 -13.91 -20.29 -12.74
CA GLN A 463 -13.45 -20.69 -11.41
C GLN A 463 -12.28 -19.79 -10.98
N GLU A 464 -12.59 -18.72 -10.24
CA GLU A 464 -11.57 -17.84 -9.66
C GLU A 464 -10.70 -18.64 -8.69
N CYS A 465 -9.38 -18.59 -8.89
CA CYS A 465 -8.45 -19.15 -7.93
C CYS A 465 -8.50 -18.32 -6.63
N VAL A 466 -8.35 -18.98 -5.48
CA VAL A 466 -8.24 -18.28 -4.19
C VAL A 466 -6.77 -18.12 -3.84
N PRO A 467 -6.21 -16.90 -3.85
CA PRO A 467 -4.82 -16.69 -3.46
C PRO A 467 -4.60 -17.06 -2.00
N ILE A 468 -3.55 -17.84 -1.75
CA ILE A 468 -2.98 -18.07 -0.43
C ILE A 468 -1.54 -17.57 -0.47
N TYR A 469 -1.23 -16.54 0.31
CA TYR A 469 0.13 -16.03 0.46
C TYR A 469 0.71 -16.44 1.80
N ILE A 470 1.94 -16.97 1.79
CA ILE A 470 2.72 -17.28 3.00
C ILE A 470 4.06 -16.56 2.90
N GLY A 471 4.40 -15.76 3.92
CA GLY A 471 5.64 -14.97 3.98
C GLY A 471 6.03 -14.64 5.42
N ASP A 472 7.26 -14.21 5.67
CA ASP A 472 7.79 -13.95 7.01
C ASP A 472 8.23 -12.49 7.24
N ASP A 473 8.54 -11.73 6.19
CA ASP A 473 9.19 -10.43 6.30
C ASP A 473 8.27 -9.25 5.92
N ILE A 474 8.74 -8.03 6.13
CA ILE A 474 8.05 -6.77 5.85
C ILE A 474 7.69 -6.65 4.37
N THR A 475 8.52 -7.17 3.47
CA THR A 475 8.22 -7.10 2.02
C THR A 475 7.02 -7.95 1.61
N ASP A 476 6.61 -8.93 2.43
CA ASP A 476 5.42 -9.74 2.18
C ASP A 476 4.13 -9.00 2.57
N GLU A 477 4.24 -7.94 3.36
CA GLU A 477 3.10 -7.09 3.71
C GLU A 477 2.47 -6.45 2.46
N ASP A 478 3.27 -6.12 1.44
CA ASP A 478 2.74 -5.64 0.15
C ASP A 478 1.73 -6.63 -0.44
N ALA A 479 2.04 -7.94 -0.37
CA ALA A 479 1.16 -8.99 -0.82
C ALA A 479 -0.04 -9.18 0.13
N PHE A 480 0.16 -9.06 1.43
CA PHE A 480 -0.93 -9.17 2.40
C PHE A 480 -1.95 -8.03 2.27
N HIS A 481 -1.48 -6.80 2.05
CA HIS A 481 -2.32 -5.62 1.84
C HIS A 481 -3.20 -5.77 0.59
N VAL A 482 -2.62 -6.15 -0.55
CA VAL A 482 -3.39 -6.27 -1.81
C VAL A 482 -4.36 -7.44 -1.81
N LEU A 483 -4.11 -8.48 -1.01
CA LEU A 483 -4.96 -9.67 -0.90
C LEU A 483 -6.02 -9.56 0.20
N ALA A 484 -6.02 -8.49 1.00
CA ALA A 484 -6.95 -8.31 2.10
C ALA A 484 -8.41 -8.42 1.63
N GLY A 485 -9.15 -9.38 2.19
CA GLY A 485 -10.55 -9.65 1.85
C GLY A 485 -10.78 -10.50 0.60
N SER A 486 -9.79 -10.67 -0.28
CA SER A 486 -9.89 -11.49 -1.49
C SER A 486 -9.10 -12.81 -1.45
N GLY A 487 -8.19 -12.94 -0.48
CA GLY A 487 -7.31 -14.09 -0.32
C GLY A 487 -7.16 -14.55 1.13
N LEU A 488 -6.21 -15.45 1.35
CA LEU A 488 -5.74 -15.87 2.66
C LEU A 488 -4.27 -15.48 2.81
N CYS A 489 -3.98 -14.68 3.83
CA CYS A 489 -2.61 -14.26 4.12
C CYS A 489 -2.12 -14.88 5.42
N VAL A 490 -0.96 -15.54 5.38
CA VAL A 490 -0.39 -16.24 6.53
C VAL A 490 1.03 -15.77 6.76
N ALA A 491 1.29 -15.15 7.91
CA ALA A 491 2.63 -14.73 8.29
C ALA A 491 3.37 -15.86 9.05
N VAL A 492 4.63 -16.11 8.70
CA VAL A 492 5.50 -17.01 9.47
C VAL A 492 6.13 -16.19 10.59
N ARG A 493 6.03 -16.68 11.83
CA ARG A 493 6.54 -15.97 13.00
C ARG A 493 8.07 -16.03 13.02
N GLY A 494 8.69 -14.86 13.09
CA GLY A 494 10.10 -14.69 13.45
C GLY A 494 10.28 -14.33 14.93
N GLU A 495 11.50 -13.93 15.28
CA GLU A 495 11.80 -13.38 16.62
C GLU A 495 11.23 -11.96 16.82
N GLU A 496 10.84 -11.29 15.74
CA GLU A 496 10.34 -9.93 15.76
C GLU A 496 8.86 -9.84 16.14
N ILE A 497 8.53 -8.79 16.90
CA ILE A 497 7.16 -8.40 17.16
C ILE A 497 6.85 -7.20 16.27
N ARG A 498 6.10 -7.43 15.20
CA ARG A 498 5.68 -6.39 14.26
C ARG A 498 4.19 -6.45 13.96
N ARG A 499 3.67 -5.33 13.44
CA ARG A 499 2.34 -5.23 12.83
C ARG A 499 2.32 -6.05 11.54
N THR A 500 1.13 -6.51 11.16
CA THR A 500 0.94 -7.28 9.93
C THR A 500 -0.50 -7.18 9.42
N ALA A 501 -0.67 -7.20 8.11
CA ALA A 501 -1.95 -7.32 7.44
C ALA A 501 -2.43 -8.77 7.30
N ALA A 502 -1.59 -9.76 7.63
CA ALA A 502 -1.94 -11.18 7.56
C ALA A 502 -3.21 -11.54 8.37
N ASP A 503 -3.84 -12.66 8.01
CA ASP A 503 -5.04 -13.15 8.66
C ASP A 503 -4.72 -14.18 9.76
N TYR A 504 -3.65 -14.94 9.55
CA TYR A 504 -3.18 -15.99 10.46
C TYR A 504 -1.67 -16.01 10.56
N THR A 505 -1.17 -16.78 11.53
CA THR A 505 0.26 -17.06 11.64
C THR A 505 0.59 -18.55 11.65
N LEU A 506 1.82 -18.87 11.24
CA LEU A 506 2.48 -20.17 11.43
C LEU A 506 3.75 -19.96 12.27
N ALA A 507 4.12 -20.93 13.10
CA ALA A 507 5.21 -20.76 14.06
C ALA A 507 6.59 -20.77 13.41
N ASP A 508 6.78 -21.59 12.38
CA ASP A 508 8.07 -21.83 11.73
C ASP A 508 7.90 -22.50 10.35
N THR A 509 9.02 -22.72 9.66
CA THR A 509 9.10 -23.37 8.35
C THR A 509 8.59 -24.83 8.35
N GLY A 510 8.65 -25.53 9.49
CA GLY A 510 8.09 -26.87 9.63
C GLY A 510 6.56 -26.86 9.67
N GLU A 511 5.97 -25.87 10.33
CA GLU A 511 4.52 -25.64 10.27
C GLU A 511 4.06 -25.21 8.87
N VAL A 512 4.86 -24.42 8.15
CA VAL A 512 4.62 -24.12 6.72
C VAL A 512 4.54 -25.43 5.92
N GLU A 513 5.50 -26.33 6.07
CA GLU A 513 5.46 -27.61 5.35
C GLU A 513 4.17 -28.40 5.63
N ARG A 514 3.81 -28.52 6.91
CA ARG A 514 2.59 -29.21 7.34
C ARG A 514 1.33 -28.57 6.75
N PHE A 515 1.27 -27.24 6.75
CA PHE A 515 0.15 -26.49 6.19
C PHE A 515 0.03 -26.71 4.68
N LEU A 516 1.14 -26.70 3.94
CA LEU A 516 1.16 -26.96 2.49
C LEU A 516 0.73 -28.40 2.15
N ARG A 517 1.10 -29.39 2.97
CA ARG A 517 0.61 -30.77 2.82
C ARG A 517 -0.90 -30.87 3.03
N TRP A 518 -1.42 -30.22 4.06
CA TRP A 518 -2.86 -30.15 4.30
C TRP A 518 -3.59 -29.47 3.13
N LEU A 519 -3.06 -28.35 2.65
CA LEU A 519 -3.59 -27.63 1.49
C LEU A 519 -3.59 -28.50 0.22
N THR A 520 -2.56 -29.31 0.01
CA THR A 520 -2.49 -30.27 -1.11
C THR A 520 -3.65 -31.26 -1.07
N GLY A 521 -4.03 -31.74 0.12
CA GLY A 521 -5.19 -32.63 0.28
C GLY A 521 -6.51 -31.97 -0.11
N ILE A 522 -6.67 -30.69 0.22
CA ILE A 522 -7.85 -29.89 -0.14
C ILE A 522 -7.91 -29.64 -1.65
N ALA A 523 -6.80 -29.19 -2.24
CA ALA A 523 -6.70 -28.88 -3.66
C ALA A 523 -6.86 -30.15 -4.54
N GLY A 524 -6.36 -31.29 -4.06
CA GLY A 524 -6.42 -32.57 -4.75
C GLY A 524 -7.74 -33.35 -4.61
N GLY A 525 -8.73 -32.82 -3.88
CA GLY A 525 -10.04 -33.47 -3.69
C GLY A 525 -10.01 -34.79 -2.92
N SER A 526 -8.91 -35.12 -2.23
CA SER A 526 -8.81 -36.36 -1.45
C SER A 526 -9.34 -36.13 -0.03
N GLU A 527 -10.59 -36.55 0.19
CA GLU A 527 -11.06 -36.91 1.54
C GLU A 527 -10.25 -38.12 2.03
N ALA A 528 -9.18 -37.88 2.79
CA ALA A 528 -8.64 -38.91 3.65
C ALA A 528 -9.57 -39.03 4.87
N ASN A 529 -10.49 -39.99 4.80
CA ASN A 529 -11.11 -40.62 5.96
C ASN A 529 -10.00 -41.12 6.90
N GLU A 530 -9.66 -40.33 7.91
CA GLU A 530 -8.90 -40.78 9.07
C GLU A 530 -9.71 -40.55 10.35
N GLU A 531 -10.93 -41.09 10.40
CA GLU A 531 -11.58 -41.45 11.67
C GLU A 531 -12.32 -42.78 11.47
N GLY A 532 -11.77 -43.86 12.03
CA GLY A 532 -12.43 -45.17 12.07
C GLY A 532 -11.49 -46.36 11.88
N GLY A 533 -10.58 -46.56 12.84
CA GLY A 533 -9.62 -47.66 12.75
C GLY A 533 -8.91 -48.02 14.05
N GLN A 534 -9.65 -48.17 15.15
CA GLN A 534 -9.53 -49.32 16.08
C GLN A 534 -10.64 -49.29 17.14
#